data_AF-A0A4R7PHC9-F1
#
_entry.id   AF-A0A4R7PHC9-F1
#
_cell.length_a   1.000
_cell.length_b   1.000
_cell.length_c   1.000
_cell.angle_alpha   90.00
_cell.angle_beta   90.00
_cell.angle_gamma   90.00
#
_symmetry.space_group_name_H-M   'P 1'
#
loop_
_entity.id
_entity.type
_entity.pdbx_description
1 polymer ?
#
loop_
_entity_poly.entity_id
_entity_poly.type
_entity_poly.pdbx_seq_one_letter_code
_entity_poly.pdbx_strand_id
1 'polypeptide(L)'
;MNLEQYFDGISKSLSNAKDLFDDAEILFNLERYQRAYTLYQLSIEEIGKASLIYSFVLDKDYNNENEFKVFKKSFLSHKQKTVSSNGIDLIFSFLNNDVRIKKKLIYQYFLFDKHLSQLNDYKNRSLYTDISNNKFISPKETITKEITDEIKFVAEIRLNVAKVFLKVGMEEFDGIKKASKNLDTQSIIDNPPEEIIEFIKLKYGIELKKD
;
A
#
# COMPACT_ATOMS: atom_id res chain seq x y z
N MET A 1 -16.78 17.85 2.42
CA MET A 1 -16.96 16.87 3.52
C MET A 1 -16.23 17.41 4.73
N ASN A 2 -16.68 17.12 5.95
CA ASN A 2 -15.93 17.47 7.16
C ASN A 2 -14.88 16.39 7.50
N LEU A 3 -14.03 16.64 8.49
CA LEU A 3 -12.95 15.73 8.88
C LEU A 3 -13.49 14.37 9.37
N GLU A 4 -14.54 14.37 10.18
CA GLU A 4 -15.17 13.14 10.69
C GLU A 4 -15.65 12.23 9.56
N GLN A 5 -16.23 12.80 8.49
CA GLN A 5 -16.64 12.03 7.31
C GLN A 5 -15.47 11.36 6.58
N TYR A 6 -14.28 11.97 6.60
CA TYR A 6 -13.07 11.34 6.06
C TYR A 6 -12.56 10.21 6.97
N PHE A 7 -12.59 10.41 8.30
CA PHE A 7 -12.20 9.38 9.26
C PHE A 7 -13.15 8.17 9.25
N ASP A 8 -14.43 8.41 9.06
CA ASP A 8 -15.42 7.36 8.78
C ASP A 8 -15.09 6.61 7.48
N GLY A 9 -14.71 7.33 6.42
CA GLY A 9 -14.24 6.74 5.17
C GLY A 9 -13.01 5.85 5.34
N ILE A 10 -12.01 6.28 6.12
CA ILE A 10 -10.82 5.49 6.47
C ILE A 10 -11.24 4.21 7.20
N SER A 11 -12.09 4.34 8.22
CA SER A 11 -12.56 3.21 9.03
C SER A 11 -13.33 2.19 8.20
N LYS A 12 -14.21 2.64 7.30
CA LYS A 12 -14.96 1.78 6.38
C LYS A 12 -14.04 1.05 5.39
N SER A 13 -13.06 1.75 4.82
CA SER A 13 -12.08 1.12 3.94
C SER A 13 -11.23 0.08 4.66
N LEU A 14 -10.80 0.33 5.90
CA LEU A 14 -10.04 -0.66 6.69
C LEU A 14 -10.90 -1.85 7.14
N SER A 15 -12.18 -1.64 7.46
CA SER A 15 -13.11 -2.73 7.75
C SER A 15 -13.29 -3.62 6.53
N ASN A 16 -13.58 -3.02 5.37
CA ASN A 16 -13.75 -3.77 4.11
C ASN A 16 -12.45 -4.49 3.70
N ALA A 17 -11.28 -3.86 3.91
CA ALA A 17 -10.00 -4.52 3.69
C ALA A 17 -9.82 -5.77 4.57
N LYS A 18 -10.25 -5.71 5.83
CA LYS A 18 -10.21 -6.85 6.74
C LYS A 18 -11.16 -7.96 6.27
N ASP A 19 -12.40 -7.62 5.95
CA ASP A 19 -13.41 -8.61 5.52
C ASP A 19 -12.92 -9.34 4.26
N LEU A 20 -12.37 -8.61 3.28
CA LEU A 20 -11.75 -9.18 2.09
C LEU A 20 -10.56 -10.11 2.41
N PHE A 21 -9.73 -9.74 3.39
CA PHE A 21 -8.61 -10.56 3.82
C PHE A 21 -9.08 -11.86 4.50
N ASP A 22 -10.05 -11.76 5.40
CA ASP A 22 -10.61 -12.92 6.09
C ASP A 22 -11.27 -13.89 5.09
N ASP A 23 -12.02 -13.37 4.11
CA ASP A 23 -12.60 -14.17 3.03
C ASP A 23 -11.51 -14.83 2.16
N ALA A 24 -10.40 -14.12 1.91
CA ALA A 24 -9.25 -14.65 1.20
C ALA A 24 -8.61 -15.82 1.95
N GLU A 25 -8.47 -15.73 3.28
CA GLU A 25 -7.96 -16.80 4.13
C GLU A 25 -8.82 -18.06 4.03
N ILE A 26 -10.15 -17.91 4.06
CA ILE A 26 -11.09 -19.04 3.88
C ILE A 26 -10.85 -19.72 2.54
N LEU A 27 -10.78 -18.95 1.45
CA LEU A 27 -10.54 -19.49 0.11
C LEU A 27 -9.16 -20.14 0.00
N PHE A 28 -8.14 -19.55 0.61
CA PHE A 28 -6.79 -20.08 0.61
C PHE A 28 -6.73 -21.45 1.29
N ASN A 29 -7.37 -21.59 2.46
CA ASN A 29 -7.43 -22.84 3.21
C ASN A 29 -8.23 -23.93 2.50
N LEU A 30 -9.15 -23.56 1.61
CA LEU A 30 -9.88 -24.46 0.71
C LEU A 30 -9.17 -24.68 -0.64
N GLU A 31 -7.89 -24.32 -0.73
CA GLU A 31 -7.03 -24.45 -1.91
C GLU A 31 -7.56 -23.72 -3.16
N ARG A 32 -8.40 -22.69 -2.96
CA ARG A 32 -8.92 -21.81 -4.02
C ARG A 32 -7.96 -20.64 -4.25
N TYR A 33 -6.68 -20.94 -4.49
CA TYR A 33 -5.58 -19.97 -4.51
C TYR A 33 -5.78 -18.80 -5.49
N GLN A 34 -6.38 -19.06 -6.65
CA GLN A 34 -6.66 -18.03 -7.66
C GLN A 34 -7.65 -17.00 -7.09
N ARG A 35 -8.71 -17.47 -6.44
CA ARG A 35 -9.74 -16.57 -5.89
C ARG A 35 -9.24 -15.86 -4.63
N ALA A 36 -8.50 -16.57 -3.79
CA ALA A 36 -7.80 -15.97 -2.65
C ALA A 36 -6.85 -14.84 -3.07
N TYR A 37 -6.06 -15.05 -4.14
CA TYR A 37 -5.17 -14.02 -4.71
C TYR A 37 -5.94 -12.73 -5.01
N THR A 38 -7.08 -12.84 -5.70
CA THR A 38 -7.91 -11.66 -6.01
C THR A 38 -8.32 -10.91 -4.75
N LEU A 39 -8.78 -11.62 -3.72
CA LEU A 39 -9.28 -11.00 -2.51
C LEU A 39 -8.15 -10.36 -1.68
N TYR A 40 -6.95 -10.97 -1.61
CA TYR A 40 -5.78 -10.29 -1.02
C TYR A 40 -5.43 -9.01 -1.79
N GLN A 41 -5.44 -9.04 -3.12
CA GLN A 41 -5.19 -7.85 -3.93
C GLN A 41 -6.24 -6.75 -3.70
N LEU A 42 -7.52 -7.12 -3.56
CA LEU A 42 -8.58 -6.17 -3.25
C LEU A 42 -8.46 -5.61 -1.83
N SER A 43 -8.07 -6.42 -0.85
CA SER A 43 -7.74 -5.96 0.50
C SER A 43 -6.64 -4.88 0.47
N ILE A 44 -5.57 -5.11 -0.30
CA ILE A 44 -4.50 -4.12 -0.53
C ILE A 44 -5.04 -2.84 -1.17
N GLU A 45 -5.94 -2.93 -2.15
CA GLU A 45 -6.57 -1.76 -2.77
C GLU A 45 -7.41 -0.95 -1.76
N GLU A 46 -8.12 -1.60 -0.85
CA GLU A 46 -8.91 -0.92 0.19
C GLU A 46 -8.02 -0.27 1.26
N ILE A 47 -6.90 -0.89 1.65
CA ILE A 47 -5.87 -0.25 2.48
C ILE A 47 -5.32 1.00 1.78
N GLY A 48 -5.12 0.91 0.46
CA GLY A 48 -4.71 2.03 -0.37
C GLY A 48 -5.69 3.20 -0.36
N LYS A 49 -7.01 2.93 -0.38
CA LYS A 49 -8.05 3.96 -0.22
C LYS A 49 -7.98 4.65 1.13
N ALA A 50 -7.84 3.89 2.21
CA ALA A 50 -7.71 4.43 3.56
C ALA A 50 -6.49 5.37 3.65
N SER A 51 -5.36 4.93 3.10
CA SER A 51 -4.12 5.72 3.06
C SER A 51 -4.26 6.99 2.22
N LEU A 52 -4.96 6.91 1.08
CA LEU A 52 -5.21 8.06 0.21
C LEU A 52 -6.11 9.11 0.88
N ILE A 53 -7.15 8.67 1.60
CA ILE A 53 -8.00 9.58 2.38
C ILE A 53 -7.16 10.29 3.44
N TYR A 54 -6.33 9.55 4.18
CA TYR A 54 -5.51 10.11 5.25
C TYR A 54 -4.51 11.17 4.75
N SER A 55 -3.76 10.86 3.68
CA SER A 55 -2.85 11.84 3.07
C SER A 55 -3.60 13.06 2.54
N PHE A 56 -4.79 12.88 1.95
CA PHE A 56 -5.59 14.02 1.51
C PHE A 56 -5.96 14.97 2.66
N VAL A 57 -6.44 14.45 3.81
CA VAL A 57 -6.80 15.34 4.93
C VAL A 57 -5.60 15.96 5.65
N LEU A 58 -4.46 15.27 5.63
CA LEU A 58 -3.23 15.73 6.26
C LEU A 58 -2.51 16.82 5.43
N ASP A 59 -2.35 16.58 4.13
CA ASP A 59 -1.45 17.35 3.26
C ASP A 59 -2.17 18.43 2.44
N LYS A 60 -3.49 18.32 2.28
CA LYS A 60 -4.31 19.17 1.41
C LYS A 60 -5.32 19.99 2.19
N ASP A 61 -5.78 21.07 1.56
CA ASP A 61 -6.98 21.77 2.01
C ASP A 61 -8.19 20.99 1.53
N TYR A 62 -8.67 20.07 2.38
CA TYR A 62 -9.84 19.24 2.05
C TYR A 62 -11.15 20.04 1.93
N ASN A 63 -11.14 21.35 2.20
CA ASN A 63 -12.25 22.26 1.88
C ASN A 63 -12.16 22.85 0.47
N ASN A 64 -11.03 22.70 -0.22
CA ASN A 64 -10.83 23.17 -1.58
C ASN A 64 -11.49 22.21 -2.59
N GLU A 65 -12.43 22.71 -3.38
CA GLU A 65 -13.15 21.89 -4.36
C GLU A 65 -12.26 21.29 -5.46
N ASN A 66 -11.22 22.00 -5.89
CA ASN A 66 -10.33 21.51 -6.93
C ASN A 66 -9.46 20.38 -6.41
N GLU A 67 -8.94 20.51 -5.18
CA GLU A 67 -8.20 19.44 -4.53
C GLU A 67 -9.09 18.21 -4.28
N PHE A 68 -10.34 18.43 -3.88
CA PHE A 68 -11.32 17.34 -3.74
C PHE A 68 -11.61 16.62 -5.07
N LYS A 69 -11.71 17.34 -6.19
CA LYS A 69 -11.89 16.73 -7.53
C LYS A 69 -10.71 15.83 -7.89
N VAL A 70 -9.48 16.28 -7.62
CA VAL A 70 -8.27 15.47 -7.84
C VAL A 70 -8.28 14.23 -6.96
N PHE A 71 -8.54 14.40 -5.66
CA PHE A 71 -8.67 13.30 -4.71
C PHE A 71 -9.71 12.28 -5.15
N LYS A 72 -10.92 12.71 -5.54
CA LYS A 72 -12.00 11.81 -5.97
C LYS A 72 -11.59 10.98 -7.19
N LYS A 73 -10.88 11.59 -8.15
CA LYS A 73 -10.34 10.87 -9.32
C LYS A 73 -9.31 9.81 -8.89
N SER A 74 -8.43 10.16 -7.96
CA SER A 74 -7.45 9.23 -7.38
C SER A 74 -8.12 8.07 -6.63
N PHE A 75 -9.12 8.36 -5.81
CA PHE A 75 -9.87 7.39 -5.00
C PHE A 75 -10.59 6.34 -5.84
N LEU A 76 -11.10 6.73 -7.00
CA LEU A 76 -11.78 5.82 -7.94
C LEU A 76 -10.81 5.03 -8.83
N SER A 77 -9.52 5.39 -8.88
CA SER A 77 -8.55 4.74 -9.75
C SER A 77 -7.93 3.49 -9.10
N HIS A 78 -8.12 2.31 -9.71
CA HIS A 78 -7.48 1.06 -9.27
C HIS A 78 -5.97 1.17 -9.15
N LYS A 79 -5.31 1.78 -10.13
CA LYS A 79 -3.85 1.97 -10.13
C LYS A 79 -3.38 2.79 -8.92
N GLN A 80 -4.06 3.90 -8.63
CA GLN A 80 -3.64 4.77 -7.52
C GLN A 80 -3.89 4.17 -6.15
N LYS A 81 -4.93 3.33 -6.00
CA LYS A 81 -5.17 2.59 -4.75
C LYS A 81 -4.02 1.65 -4.43
N THR A 82 -3.60 0.84 -5.41
CA THR A 82 -2.48 -0.08 -5.23
C THR A 82 -1.19 0.67 -4.88
N VAL A 83 -0.89 1.77 -5.59
CA VAL A 83 0.27 2.65 -5.30
C VAL A 83 0.21 3.27 -3.91
N SER A 84 -0.97 3.76 -3.48
CA SER A 84 -1.11 4.44 -2.19
C SER A 84 -0.85 3.50 -1.01
N SER A 85 -1.08 2.20 -1.17
CA SER A 85 -0.75 1.19 -0.15
C SER A 85 0.76 0.91 -0.02
N ASN A 86 1.57 1.23 -1.04
CA ASN A 86 3.00 0.93 -1.05
C ASN A 86 3.77 1.69 0.04
N GLY A 87 3.30 2.89 0.41
CA GLY A 87 3.89 3.68 1.50
C GLY A 87 3.89 2.96 2.86
N ILE A 88 3.02 1.97 3.05
CA ILE A 88 2.97 1.15 4.26
C ILE A 88 4.25 0.31 4.42
N ASP A 89 4.85 -0.16 3.32
CA ASP A 89 6.09 -0.95 3.39
C ASP A 89 7.24 -0.09 3.92
N LEU A 90 7.29 1.17 3.49
CA LEU A 90 8.27 2.14 3.98
C LEU A 90 8.04 2.48 5.45
N ILE A 91 6.79 2.73 5.87
CA ILE A 91 6.44 2.92 7.29
C ILE A 91 6.88 1.71 8.11
N PHE A 92 6.60 0.49 7.64
CA PHE A 92 6.98 -0.72 8.34
C PHE A 92 8.50 -0.87 8.44
N SER A 93 9.24 -0.46 7.42
CA SER A 93 10.72 -0.46 7.47
C SER A 93 11.27 0.47 8.57
N PHE A 94 10.64 1.61 8.82
CA PHE A 94 11.04 2.50 9.92
C PHE A 94 10.73 1.92 11.30
N LEU A 95 9.64 1.15 11.42
CA LEU A 95 9.17 0.58 12.70
C LEU A 95 9.85 -0.75 13.06
N ASN A 96 10.49 -1.42 12.10
CA ASN A 96 11.04 -2.76 12.31
C ASN A 96 12.54 -2.72 12.60
N ASN A 97 13.01 -3.35 13.68
CA ASN A 97 14.44 -3.30 14.03
C ASN A 97 15.33 -4.34 13.30
N ASP A 98 14.76 -5.32 12.58
CA ASP A 98 15.56 -6.28 11.80
C ASP A 98 16.01 -5.66 10.47
N VAL A 99 17.32 -5.39 10.36
CA VAL A 99 17.97 -4.79 9.19
C VAL A 99 17.65 -5.54 7.89
N ARG A 100 17.52 -6.87 7.91
CA ARG A 100 17.20 -7.66 6.72
C ARG A 100 15.77 -7.40 6.26
N ILE A 101 14.84 -7.31 7.21
CA ILE A 101 13.44 -6.99 6.92
C ILE A 101 13.34 -5.55 6.38
N LYS A 102 14.02 -4.58 7.03
CA LYS A 102 14.08 -3.20 6.54
C LYS A 102 14.51 -3.13 5.07
N LYS A 103 15.67 -3.71 4.73
CA LYS A 103 16.21 -3.70 3.37
C LYS A 103 15.27 -4.37 2.37
N LYS A 104 14.65 -5.49 2.75
CA LYS A 104 13.67 -6.18 1.91
C LYS A 104 12.46 -5.29 1.61
N LEU A 105 11.91 -4.58 2.61
CA LEU A 105 10.77 -3.70 2.44
C LEU A 105 11.10 -2.47 1.59
N ILE A 106 12.26 -1.85 1.80
CA ILE A 106 12.72 -0.72 0.99
C ILE A 106 12.93 -1.16 -0.47
N TYR A 107 13.51 -2.34 -0.68
CA TYR A 107 13.68 -2.91 -2.02
C TYR A 107 12.34 -3.23 -2.69
N GLN A 108 11.37 -3.80 -1.97
CA GLN A 108 10.01 -4.04 -2.48
C GLN A 108 9.32 -2.72 -2.85
N TYR A 109 9.40 -1.72 -1.98
CA TYR A 109 8.89 -0.38 -2.22
C TYR A 109 9.48 0.22 -3.51
N PHE A 110 10.79 0.09 -3.70
CA PHE A 110 11.49 0.57 -4.90
C PHE A 110 11.06 -0.14 -6.18
N LEU A 111 10.88 -1.46 -6.15
CA LEU A 111 10.47 -2.23 -7.33
C LEU A 111 8.97 -2.17 -7.63
N PHE A 112 8.17 -1.62 -6.71
CA PHE A 112 6.72 -1.67 -6.79
C PHE A 112 6.14 -1.22 -8.14
N ASP A 113 6.62 -0.08 -8.67
CA ASP A 113 6.15 0.45 -9.95
C ASP A 113 6.41 -0.51 -11.12
N LYS A 114 7.51 -1.27 -11.06
CA LYS A 114 7.84 -2.28 -12.07
C LYS A 114 6.92 -3.49 -11.99
N HIS A 115 6.41 -3.81 -10.80
CA HIS A 115 5.51 -4.94 -10.57
C HIS A 115 4.02 -4.55 -10.61
N LEU A 116 3.69 -3.26 -10.68
CA LEU A 116 2.31 -2.79 -10.64
C LEU A 116 1.45 -3.30 -11.81
N SER A 117 2.03 -3.42 -13.01
CA SER A 117 1.34 -4.03 -14.15
C SER A 117 1.08 -5.52 -13.88
N GLN A 118 2.11 -6.23 -13.40
CA GLN A 118 2.03 -7.65 -13.08
C GLN A 118 0.97 -7.95 -12.01
N LEU A 119 0.87 -7.15 -10.95
CA LEU A 119 -0.17 -7.31 -9.93
C LEU A 119 -1.59 -7.16 -10.52
N ASN A 120 -1.78 -6.21 -11.43
CA ASN A 120 -3.06 -6.03 -12.12
C ASN A 120 -3.36 -7.17 -13.10
N ASP A 121 -2.35 -7.63 -13.84
CA ASP A 121 -2.48 -8.75 -14.78
C ASP A 121 -2.84 -10.03 -14.02
N TYR A 122 -2.14 -10.31 -12.91
CA TYR A 122 -2.45 -11.44 -12.04
C TYR A 122 -3.84 -11.34 -11.42
N LYS A 123 -4.30 -10.16 -10.99
CA LYS A 123 -5.68 -9.98 -10.52
C LYS A 123 -6.72 -10.32 -11.60
N ASN A 124 -6.45 -9.99 -12.86
CA ASN A 124 -7.35 -10.33 -13.96
C ASN A 124 -7.29 -11.83 -14.29
N ARG A 125 -6.07 -12.38 -14.40
CA ARG A 125 -5.84 -13.81 -14.69
C ARG A 125 -6.28 -14.72 -13.55
N SER A 126 -6.36 -14.22 -12.33
CA SER A 126 -6.89 -14.95 -11.19
C SER A 126 -8.43 -15.06 -11.24
N LEU A 127 -9.09 -14.26 -12.08
CA LEU A 127 -10.53 -14.24 -12.29
C LEU A 127 -10.96 -14.91 -13.61
N TYR A 128 -10.31 -14.52 -14.70
CA TYR A 128 -10.73 -14.82 -16.06
C TYR A 128 -9.74 -15.74 -16.78
N THR A 129 -10.24 -16.58 -17.69
CA THR A 129 -9.41 -17.28 -18.67
C THR A 129 -8.74 -16.26 -19.59
N ASP A 130 -7.45 -16.45 -19.86
CA ASP A 130 -6.65 -15.56 -20.71
C ASP A 130 -6.18 -16.29 -21.97
N ILE A 131 -5.59 -15.56 -22.93
CA ILE A 131 -4.90 -16.11 -24.09
C ILE A 131 -3.43 -15.69 -24.03
N SER A 132 -2.53 -16.68 -24.03
CA SER A 132 -1.09 -16.42 -24.17
C SER A 132 -0.47 -17.45 -25.10
N ASN A 133 0.44 -17.00 -25.98
CA ASN A 133 1.12 -17.84 -26.96
C ASN A 133 0.15 -18.72 -27.79
N ASN A 134 -0.96 -18.12 -28.25
CA ASN A 134 -2.04 -18.79 -28.99
C ASN A 134 -2.70 -19.98 -28.26
N LYS A 135 -2.64 -20.01 -26.93
CA LYS A 135 -3.33 -21.00 -26.09
C LYS A 135 -4.23 -20.31 -25.08
N PHE A 136 -5.39 -20.90 -24.84
CA PHE A 136 -6.24 -20.53 -23.71
C PHE A 136 -5.61 -21.03 -22.42
N ILE A 137 -5.57 -20.17 -21.40
CA ILE A 137 -4.98 -20.45 -20.09
C ILE A 137 -6.01 -20.14 -19.03
N SER A 138 -6.30 -21.12 -18.18
CA SER A 138 -7.19 -20.94 -17.04
C SER A 138 -6.49 -20.24 -15.87
N PRO A 139 -7.24 -19.63 -14.93
CA PRO A 139 -6.65 -19.07 -13.71
C PRO A 139 -5.75 -20.05 -12.94
N LYS A 140 -6.10 -21.35 -12.94
CA LYS A 140 -5.35 -22.40 -12.24
C LYS A 140 -3.96 -22.64 -12.81
N GLU A 141 -3.77 -22.38 -14.09
CA GLU A 141 -2.49 -22.53 -14.78
C GLU A 141 -1.59 -21.30 -14.60
N THR A 142 -2.14 -20.16 -14.17
CA THR A 142 -1.37 -18.92 -13.97
C THR A 142 -1.04 -18.67 -12.51
N ILE A 143 -2.02 -18.78 -11.60
CA ILE A 143 -1.86 -18.40 -10.21
C ILE A 143 -1.67 -19.66 -9.36
N THR A 144 -0.44 -19.84 -8.89
CA THR A 144 -0.04 -20.96 -8.04
C THR A 144 -0.20 -20.61 -6.56
N LYS A 145 -0.02 -21.60 -5.68
CA LYS A 145 -0.03 -21.39 -4.24
C LYS A 145 1.06 -20.40 -3.82
N GLU A 146 2.25 -20.51 -4.41
CA GLU A 146 3.41 -19.67 -4.09
C GLU A 146 3.14 -18.20 -4.41
N ILE A 147 2.57 -17.92 -5.59
CA ILE A 147 2.15 -16.55 -5.98
C ILE A 147 1.10 -16.02 -5.00
N THR A 148 0.17 -16.87 -4.57
CA THR A 148 -0.85 -16.49 -3.59
C THR A 148 -0.27 -16.28 -2.18
N ASP A 149 0.72 -17.07 -1.75
CA ASP A 149 1.42 -16.90 -0.48
C ASP A 149 2.16 -15.55 -0.43
N GLU A 150 2.80 -15.15 -1.52
CA GLU A 150 3.49 -13.86 -1.61
C GLU A 150 2.53 -12.68 -1.40
N ILE A 151 1.40 -12.67 -2.12
CA ILE A 151 0.43 -11.58 -1.96
C ILE A 151 -0.29 -11.63 -0.61
N LYS A 152 -0.53 -12.82 -0.05
CA LYS A 152 -1.06 -13.00 1.31
C LYS A 152 -0.17 -12.32 2.32
N PHE A 153 1.14 -12.61 2.28
CA PHE A 153 2.12 -12.00 3.18
C PHE A 153 2.10 -10.48 3.10
N VAL A 154 2.08 -9.93 1.88
CA VAL A 154 2.02 -8.47 1.67
C VAL A 154 0.71 -7.88 2.21
N ALA A 155 -0.43 -8.50 1.94
CA ALA A 155 -1.73 -8.05 2.40
C ALA A 155 -1.81 -8.06 3.94
N GLU A 156 -1.30 -9.11 4.59
CA GLU A 156 -1.31 -9.27 6.04
C GLU A 156 -0.48 -8.17 6.73
N ILE A 157 0.77 -7.99 6.30
CA ILE A 157 1.66 -6.96 6.84
C ILE A 157 1.04 -5.58 6.66
N ARG A 158 0.58 -5.26 5.44
CA ARG A 158 0.01 -3.94 5.16
C ARG A 158 -1.27 -3.70 5.96
N LEU A 159 -2.14 -4.70 6.11
CA LEU A 159 -3.36 -4.58 6.90
C LEU A 159 -3.07 -4.28 8.37
N ASN A 160 -2.13 -5.00 8.96
CA ASN A 160 -1.77 -4.85 10.37
C ASN A 160 -1.12 -3.49 10.64
N VAL A 161 -0.17 -3.09 9.80
CA VAL A 161 0.50 -1.78 9.94
C VAL A 161 -0.47 -0.64 9.68
N ALA A 162 -1.28 -0.71 8.62
CA ALA A 162 -2.24 0.35 8.30
C ALA A 162 -3.29 0.55 9.39
N LYS A 163 -3.81 -0.54 9.98
CA LYS A 163 -4.78 -0.43 11.10
C LYS A 163 -4.21 0.34 12.29
N VAL A 164 -2.98 0.02 12.70
CA VAL A 164 -2.34 0.70 13.84
C VAL A 164 -2.00 2.14 13.47
N PHE A 165 -1.30 2.33 12.35
CA PHE A 165 -0.82 3.64 11.92
C PHE A 165 -1.96 4.63 11.68
N LEU A 166 -2.99 4.24 10.92
CA LEU A 166 -4.10 5.14 10.60
C LEU A 166 -5.00 5.39 11.81
N LYS A 167 -5.13 4.44 12.74
CA LYS A 167 -5.84 4.67 14.01
C LYS A 167 -5.14 5.76 14.82
N VAL A 168 -3.85 5.60 15.09
CA VAL A 168 -3.05 6.62 15.80
C VAL A 168 -3.06 7.94 15.04
N GLY A 169 -2.94 7.88 13.72
CA GLY A 169 -2.95 9.05 12.85
C GLY A 169 -4.25 9.87 12.91
N MET A 170 -5.40 9.21 13.13
CA MET A 170 -6.68 9.88 13.33
C MET A 170 -6.85 10.40 14.77
N GLU A 171 -6.41 9.63 15.78
CA GLU A 171 -6.48 10.02 17.19
C GLU A 171 -5.60 11.23 17.50
N GLU A 172 -4.39 11.29 16.93
CA GLU A 172 -3.39 12.35 17.15
C GLU A 172 -3.34 13.37 16.01
N PHE A 173 -4.42 13.48 15.22
CA PHE A 173 -4.41 14.20 13.95
C PHE A 173 -3.94 15.65 14.06
N ASP A 174 -4.45 16.42 15.03
CA ASP A 174 -4.08 17.83 15.20
C ASP A 174 -2.62 18.00 15.58
N GLY A 175 -2.10 17.10 16.43
CA GLY A 175 -0.69 17.07 16.81
C GLY A 175 0.21 16.79 15.61
N ILE A 176 -0.14 15.77 14.82
CA ILE A 176 0.59 15.40 13.60
C ILE A 176 0.53 16.52 12.56
N LYS A 177 -0.64 17.12 12.34
CA LYS A 177 -0.83 18.22 11.38
C LYS A 177 -0.09 19.50 11.78
N LYS A 178 0.03 19.77 13.08
CA LYS A 178 0.86 20.87 13.58
C LYS A 178 2.34 20.56 13.42
N ALA A 179 2.77 19.33 13.72
CA ALA A 179 4.15 18.91 13.55
C ALA A 179 4.58 18.96 12.08
N SER A 180 3.72 18.51 11.14
CA SER A 180 4.05 18.49 9.72
C SER A 180 4.30 19.88 9.13
N LYS A 181 3.59 20.91 9.62
CA LYS A 181 3.81 22.32 9.23
C LYS A 181 5.12 22.92 9.75
N ASN A 182 5.67 22.34 10.81
CA ASN A 182 6.88 22.83 11.47
C ASN A 182 8.11 21.95 11.19
N LEU A 183 8.01 21.02 10.23
CA LEU A 183 9.14 20.18 9.84
C LEU A 183 10.25 21.04 9.23
N ASP A 184 11.44 20.97 9.84
CA ASP A 184 12.67 21.48 9.23
C ASP A 184 13.12 20.52 8.13
N THR A 185 12.65 20.79 6.91
CA THR A 185 12.99 20.00 5.73
C THR A 185 14.47 20.06 5.40
N GLN A 186 15.18 21.15 5.73
CA GLN A 186 16.60 21.27 5.45
C GLN A 186 17.39 20.33 6.36
N SER A 187 17.05 20.26 7.65
CA SER A 187 17.69 19.31 8.57
C SER A 187 17.54 17.85 8.12
N ILE A 188 16.40 17.47 7.53
CA ILE A 188 16.17 16.10 7.01
C ILE A 188 16.99 15.85 5.74
N ILE A 189 17.15 16.86 4.89
CA ILE A 189 18.00 16.78 3.69
C ILE A 189 19.46 16.64 4.07
N ASP A 190 19.91 17.40 5.07
CA ASP A 190 21.30 17.40 5.52
C ASP A 190 21.66 16.11 6.28
N ASN A 191 20.68 15.52 7.00
CA ASN A 191 20.85 14.31 7.79
C ASN A 191 19.73 13.30 7.51
N PRO A 192 19.71 12.67 6.31
CA PRO A 192 18.63 11.77 5.95
C PRO A 192 18.64 10.49 6.80
N PRO A 193 17.46 9.96 7.18
CA PRO A 193 17.36 8.65 7.80
C PRO A 193 18.03 7.55 6.96
N GLU A 194 18.51 6.48 7.61
CA GLU A 194 19.21 5.39 6.92
C GLU A 194 18.34 4.74 5.83
N GLU A 195 17.04 4.63 6.06
CA GLU A 195 16.07 4.10 5.11
C GLU A 195 15.99 4.96 3.84
N ILE A 196 16.11 6.28 3.98
CA ILE A 196 16.15 7.22 2.85
C ILE A 196 17.47 7.09 2.09
N ILE A 197 18.59 6.94 2.81
CA ILE A 197 19.90 6.69 2.21
C ILE A 197 19.88 5.38 1.40
N GLU A 198 19.33 4.30 1.96
CA GLU A 198 19.23 3.00 1.29
C GLU A 198 18.33 3.09 0.05
N PHE A 199 17.22 3.83 0.12
CA PHE A 199 16.37 4.08 -1.03
C PHE A 199 17.10 4.85 -2.15
N ILE A 200 17.87 5.88 -1.81
CA ILE A 200 18.68 6.65 -2.77
C ILE A 200 19.74 5.74 -3.42
N LYS A 201 20.42 4.91 -2.62
CA LYS A 201 21.38 3.90 -3.11
C LYS A 201 20.75 3.00 -4.16
N LEU A 202 19.57 2.43 -3.86
CA LEU A 202 18.87 1.55 -4.79
C LEU A 202 18.41 2.27 -6.06
N LYS A 203 17.95 3.51 -5.94
CA LYS A 203 17.39 4.27 -7.06
C LYS A 203 18.43 4.83 -8.03
N TYR A 204 19.58 5.27 -7.50
CA TYR A 204 20.59 5.98 -8.29
C TYR A 204 21.95 5.27 -8.34
N GLY A 205 22.14 4.18 -7.60
CA GLY A 205 23.44 3.50 -7.49
C GLY A 205 24.50 4.32 -6.74
N ILE A 206 24.09 5.30 -5.94
CA ILE A 206 24.98 6.23 -5.24
C ILE A 206 25.19 5.77 -3.81
N GLU A 207 26.42 5.41 -3.43
CA GLU A 207 26.78 5.25 -2.02
C GLU A 207 26.99 6.60 -1.35
N LEU A 208 26.00 7.06 -0.58
CA LEU A 208 26.19 8.20 0.33
C LEU A 208 27.12 7.75 1.48
N LYS A 209 28.33 8.31 1.54
CA LYS A 209 29.21 8.18 2.71
C LYS A 209 28.64 9.04 3.83
N LYS A 210 28.48 8.45 5.02
CA LYS A 210 28.38 9.23 6.25
C LYS A 210 29.82 9.61 6.64
N ASP A 211 30.08 10.90 6.73
CA ASP A 211 31.30 11.43 7.37
C ASP A 211 31.25 11.19 8.89
#